data_AF-A0AA37V0N6-F1
#
_entry.id   AF-A0AA37V0N6-F1
#
_cell.length_a   1.000
_cell.length_b   1.000
_cell.length_c   1.000
_cell.angle_alpha   90.00
_cell.angle_beta   90.00
_cell.angle_gamma   90.00
#
_symmetry.space_group_name_H-M   'P 1'
#
loop_
_entity.id
_entity.type
_entity.pdbx_description
1 polymer ?
#
loop_
_entity_poly.entity_id
_entity_poly.type
_entity_poly.pdbx_seq_one_letter_code
_entity_poly.pdbx_strand_id
1 'polypeptide(L)'
;MLHLPAGDVAVPTLDWLAPLDARARLATGAAAEMVRVPVAIANRLLRTTIRLVADLPPRASGATVWVQGDSELLVDALAVQLTCAPALVTVGVPVTCDQLQNRPAVIPVPIAVGTAERPAGLVMATFDRLAGPEVVTARWSEAIAAFAWEALVHLAQQLSAAVGKDAAGRPLVPAAIGAEQGVLLVQPMARHDLSVRITR
;
A
#
# COMPACT_ATOMS: atom_id res chain seq x y z
N MET A 1 -25.11 7.09 -11.47
CA MET A 1 -24.57 5.76 -11.83
C MET A 1 -23.22 6.01 -12.49
N LEU A 2 -22.14 6.04 -11.71
CA LEU A 2 -20.80 6.35 -12.20
C LEU A 2 -20.20 5.09 -12.83
N HIS A 3 -19.92 5.18 -14.12
CA HIS A 3 -19.23 4.13 -14.88
C HIS A 3 -17.72 4.36 -14.68
N LEU A 4 -17.08 3.54 -13.85
CA LEU A 4 -15.63 3.52 -13.73
C LEU A 4 -15.06 2.90 -15.02
N PRO A 5 -14.22 3.61 -15.80
CA PRO A 5 -13.56 2.98 -16.93
C PRO A 5 -12.62 1.89 -16.41
N ALA A 6 -12.69 0.71 -17.01
CA ALA A 6 -11.68 -0.34 -16.87
C ALA A 6 -10.37 0.18 -17.48
N GLY A 7 -9.64 1.00 -16.71
CA GLY A 7 -8.30 1.39 -17.06
C GLY A 7 -7.37 0.22 -16.79
N ASP A 8 -6.89 -0.42 -17.86
CA ASP A 8 -5.68 -1.24 -17.80
C ASP A 8 -4.54 -0.35 -17.32
N VAL A 9 -4.33 -0.33 -16.00
CA VAL A 9 -3.10 0.19 -15.41
C VAL A 9 -2.01 -0.77 -15.87
N ALA A 10 -1.25 -0.36 -16.88
CA ALA A 10 -0.09 -1.10 -17.34
C ALA A 10 0.84 -1.33 -16.15
N VAL A 11 0.89 -2.58 -15.67
CA VAL A 11 1.85 -2.98 -14.64
C VAL A 11 3.23 -2.93 -15.30
N PRO A 12 4.20 -2.18 -14.75
CA PRO A 12 5.56 -2.17 -15.27
C PRO A 12 6.07 -3.61 -15.39
N THR A 13 6.84 -3.94 -16.43
CA THR A 13 7.45 -5.28 -16.53
C THR A 13 8.29 -5.55 -15.27
N LEU A 14 7.86 -6.53 -14.48
CA LEU A 14 8.48 -6.88 -13.20
C LEU A 14 9.51 -7.99 -13.43
N ASP A 15 10.59 -7.70 -14.14
CA ASP A 15 11.61 -8.70 -14.53
C ASP A 15 12.30 -9.40 -13.33
N TRP A 16 12.15 -8.83 -12.13
CA TRP A 16 12.64 -9.35 -10.86
C TRP A 16 11.60 -10.19 -10.09
N LEU A 17 10.32 -10.10 -10.46
CA LEU A 17 9.25 -10.88 -9.86
C LEU A 17 9.13 -12.17 -10.67
N ALA A 18 9.37 -13.32 -10.04
CA ALA A 18 9.04 -14.60 -10.66
C ALA A 18 7.51 -14.77 -10.59
N PRO A 19 6.76 -14.60 -11.71
CA PRO A 19 5.34 -14.91 -11.69
C PRO A 19 5.16 -16.40 -11.39
N LEU A 20 4.00 -16.76 -10.85
CA LEU A 20 3.60 -18.17 -10.88
C LEU A 20 3.62 -18.63 -12.35
N ASP A 21 4.02 -19.89 -12.58
CA ASP A 21 3.88 -20.49 -13.91
C ASP A 21 2.46 -20.18 -14.41
N ALA A 22 2.33 -19.67 -15.64
CA ALA A 22 1.04 -19.30 -16.21
C ALA A 22 0.03 -20.47 -16.22
N ARG A 23 0.52 -21.71 -16.11
CA ARG A 23 -0.28 -22.94 -15.94
C ARG A 23 -0.59 -23.27 -14.48
N ALA A 24 0.22 -22.82 -13.53
CA ALA A 24 -0.01 -22.99 -12.10
C ALA A 24 -1.16 -22.07 -11.65
N ARG A 25 -2.35 -22.66 -11.50
CA ARG A 25 -3.50 -21.98 -10.91
C ARG A 25 -3.61 -22.36 -9.44
N LEU A 26 -3.63 -21.38 -8.56
CA LEU A 26 -3.92 -21.62 -7.15
C LEU A 26 -5.37 -22.08 -7.00
N ALA A 27 -5.56 -23.16 -6.24
CA ALA A 27 -6.88 -23.58 -5.79
C ALA A 27 -7.50 -22.50 -4.90
N THR A 28 -8.83 -22.46 -4.81
CA THR A 28 -9.59 -21.51 -3.99
C THR A 28 -9.03 -21.45 -2.56
N GLY A 29 -8.70 -20.25 -2.08
CA GLY A 29 -8.15 -20.02 -0.74
C GLY A 29 -6.69 -20.44 -0.54
N ALA A 30 -6.04 -21.04 -1.53
CA ALA A 30 -4.62 -21.40 -1.42
C ALA A 30 -3.74 -20.15 -1.48
N ALA A 31 -2.77 -20.08 -0.56
CA ALA A 31 -1.74 -19.05 -0.54
C ALA A 31 -0.51 -19.51 -1.35
N ALA A 32 0.11 -18.58 -2.06
CA ALA A 32 1.44 -18.74 -2.62
C ALA A 32 2.52 -18.46 -1.57
N GLU A 33 3.77 -18.68 -1.95
CA GLU A 33 4.92 -18.21 -1.19
C GLU A 33 4.93 -16.67 -1.10
N MET A 34 5.52 -16.15 -0.03
CA MET A 34 5.71 -14.72 0.12
C MET A 34 6.66 -14.19 -0.95
N VAL A 35 6.18 -13.19 -1.66
CA VAL A 35 7.01 -12.39 -2.54
C VAL A 35 7.84 -11.43 -1.72
N ARG A 36 9.15 -11.42 -2.01
CA ARG A 36 10.13 -10.53 -1.38
C ARG A 36 10.38 -9.36 -2.32
N VAL A 37 9.97 -8.15 -1.92
CA VAL A 37 10.05 -6.94 -2.74
C VAL A 37 11.10 -6.00 -2.16
N PRO A 38 12.25 -5.78 -2.84
CA PRO A 38 13.22 -4.80 -2.39
C PRO A 38 12.58 -3.41 -2.26
N VAL A 39 12.91 -2.69 -1.20
CA VAL A 39 12.30 -1.38 -0.87
C VAL A 39 12.40 -0.37 -2.02
N ALA A 40 13.49 -0.39 -2.79
CA ALA A 40 13.68 0.49 -3.95
C ALA A 40 12.64 0.23 -5.06
N ILE A 41 12.25 -1.04 -5.23
CA ILE A 41 11.22 -1.44 -6.18
C ILE A 41 9.83 -1.15 -5.61
N ALA A 42 9.61 -1.48 -4.33
CA ALA A 42 8.36 -1.14 -3.64
C ALA A 42 8.05 0.36 -3.77
N ASN A 43 9.03 1.24 -3.55
CA ASN A 43 8.89 2.69 -3.72
C ASN A 43 8.64 3.13 -5.17
N ARG A 44 9.15 2.37 -6.16
CA ARG A 44 8.86 2.66 -7.57
C ARG A 44 7.39 2.39 -7.89
N LEU A 45 6.86 1.27 -7.40
CA LEU A 45 5.46 0.87 -7.59
C LEU A 45 4.52 1.74 -6.75
N LEU A 46 4.92 2.08 -5.52
CA LEU A 46 4.19 2.95 -4.61
C LEU A 46 3.83 4.29 -5.27
N ARG A 47 4.71 4.87 -6.10
CA ARG A 47 4.38 6.10 -6.83
C ARG A 47 3.14 5.97 -7.72
N THR A 48 2.96 4.83 -8.38
CA THR A 48 1.75 4.56 -9.18
C THR A 48 0.55 4.30 -8.26
N THR A 49 0.75 3.56 -7.18
CA THR A 49 -0.28 3.30 -6.15
C THR A 49 -0.81 4.59 -5.53
N ILE A 50 0.08 5.51 -5.15
CA ILE A 50 -0.29 6.78 -4.51
C ILE A 50 -1.13 7.64 -5.44
N ARG A 51 -0.87 7.62 -6.76
CA ARG A 51 -1.75 8.33 -7.71
C ARG A 51 -3.18 7.80 -7.67
N LEU A 52 -3.35 6.50 -7.52
CA LEU A 52 -4.67 5.90 -7.38
C LEU A 52 -5.32 6.29 -6.04
N VAL A 53 -4.58 6.15 -4.94
CA VAL A 53 -5.10 6.41 -3.59
C VAL A 53 -5.44 7.88 -3.37
N ALA A 54 -4.60 8.81 -3.85
CA ALA A 54 -4.85 10.25 -3.77
C ALA A 54 -5.73 10.79 -4.91
N ASP A 55 -6.35 9.91 -5.72
CA ASP A 55 -7.18 10.26 -6.88
C ASP A 55 -6.55 11.33 -7.79
N LEU A 56 -5.24 11.19 -8.04
CA LEU A 56 -4.47 12.16 -8.80
C LEU A 56 -4.75 12.02 -10.30
N PRO A 57 -5.13 13.11 -10.99
CA PRO A 57 -5.25 13.09 -12.44
C PRO A 57 -3.95 12.66 -13.13
N PRO A 58 -4.06 12.04 -14.32
CA PRO A 58 -2.89 11.74 -15.13
C PRO A 58 -2.02 12.99 -15.33
N ARG A 59 -0.70 12.86 -15.12
CA ARG A 59 0.30 13.94 -15.24
C ARG A 59 0.18 15.10 -14.25
N ALA A 60 -0.68 15.03 -13.23
CA ALA A 60 -0.65 15.97 -12.11
C ALA A 60 0.70 15.95 -11.37
N SER A 61 1.07 17.08 -10.74
CA SER A 61 2.35 17.29 -10.04
C SER A 61 2.55 16.41 -8.80
N GLY A 62 1.47 15.87 -8.23
CA GLY A 62 1.51 15.11 -6.98
C GLY A 62 1.22 15.93 -5.72
N ALA A 63 1.23 17.25 -5.84
CA ALA A 63 0.87 18.15 -4.75
C ALA A 63 -0.66 18.16 -4.56
N THR A 64 -1.11 17.81 -3.36
CA THR A 64 -2.53 17.86 -2.97
C THR A 64 -2.68 18.71 -1.72
N VAL A 65 -3.72 19.55 -1.69
CA VAL A 65 -4.06 20.31 -0.48
C VAL A 65 -5.19 19.58 0.22
N TRP A 66 -4.94 19.10 1.43
CA TRP A 66 -5.96 18.56 2.31
C TRP A 66 -6.54 19.69 3.13
N VAL A 67 -7.86 19.68 3.30
CA VAL A 67 -8.60 20.75 3.99
C VAL A 67 -9.48 20.16 5.08
N GLN A 68 -9.43 20.75 6.27
CA GLN A 68 -10.31 20.40 7.38
C GLN A 68 -10.69 21.68 8.14
N GLY A 69 -11.89 22.20 7.89
CA GLY A 69 -12.27 23.54 8.35
C GLY A 69 -11.37 24.60 7.72
N ASP A 70 -10.83 25.50 8.54
CA ASP A 70 -9.93 26.58 8.09
C ASP A 70 -8.45 26.17 8.06
N SER A 71 -8.15 24.88 8.17
CA SER A 71 -6.79 24.34 8.15
C SER A 71 -6.49 23.66 6.83
N GLU A 72 -5.32 23.96 6.28
CA GLU A 72 -4.81 23.40 5.03
C GLU A 72 -3.47 22.69 5.26
N LEU A 73 -3.28 21.56 4.59
CA LEU A 73 -2.02 20.82 4.59
C LEU A 73 -1.66 20.46 3.15
N LEU A 74 -0.53 20.97 2.67
CA LEU A 74 0.03 20.55 1.40
C LEU A 74 0.72 19.20 1.59
N VAL A 75 0.28 18.17 0.88
CA VAL A 75 0.89 16.84 0.85
C VAL A 75 1.55 16.63 -0.52
N ASP A 76 2.86 16.35 -0.52
CA ASP A 76 3.57 15.92 -1.72
C ASP A 76 3.45 14.40 -1.86
N ALA A 77 2.37 13.97 -2.51
CA ALA A 77 2.00 12.57 -2.60
C ALA A 77 3.04 11.76 -3.41
N LEU A 78 3.65 12.34 -4.45
CA LEU A 78 4.62 11.61 -5.28
C LEU A 78 6.01 11.50 -4.63
N ALA A 79 6.27 12.26 -3.57
CA ALA A 79 7.47 12.14 -2.74
C ALA A 79 7.30 11.15 -1.55
N VAL A 80 6.13 10.52 -1.40
CA VAL A 80 5.89 9.49 -0.38
C VAL A 80 6.83 8.30 -0.62
N GLN A 81 7.44 7.82 0.46
CA GLN A 81 8.34 6.67 0.44
C GLN A 81 8.05 5.75 1.60
N LEU A 82 8.28 4.46 1.43
CA LEU A 82 8.31 3.48 2.50
C LEU A 82 9.73 3.00 2.77
N THR A 83 9.97 2.62 4.02
CA THR A 83 11.14 1.87 4.47
C THR A 83 10.68 0.62 5.22
N CYS A 84 11.53 -0.40 5.28
CA CYS A 84 11.22 -1.67 5.94
C CYS A 84 12.30 -2.03 6.95
N ALA A 85 11.84 -2.39 8.14
CA ALA A 85 12.61 -3.06 9.19
C ALA A 85 11.86 -4.35 9.57
N PRO A 86 12.47 -5.28 10.33
CA PRO A 86 11.77 -6.49 10.77
C PRO A 86 10.43 -6.16 11.44
N ALA A 87 9.34 -6.74 10.92
CA ALA A 87 7.95 -6.54 11.39
C ALA A 87 7.44 -5.09 11.34
N LEU A 88 8.08 -4.19 10.58
CA LEU A 88 7.72 -2.77 10.53
C LEU A 88 7.88 -2.19 9.13
N VAL A 89 6.82 -1.59 8.61
CA VAL A 89 6.85 -0.71 7.44
C VAL A 89 6.66 0.72 7.91
N THR A 90 7.57 1.63 7.55
CA THR A 90 7.40 3.05 7.86
C THR A 90 7.17 3.82 6.57
N VAL A 91 5.98 4.41 6.43
CA VAL A 91 5.63 5.29 5.30
C VAL A 91 5.92 6.73 5.70
N GLY A 92 6.85 7.40 5.03
CA GLY A 92 7.11 8.82 5.19
C GLY A 92 6.23 9.64 4.27
N VAL A 93 5.40 10.51 4.85
CA VAL A 93 4.50 11.41 4.12
C VAL A 93 5.04 12.84 4.19
N PRO A 94 5.57 13.40 3.08
CA PRO A 94 6.06 14.77 3.06
C PRO A 94 4.91 15.76 3.03
N VAL A 95 4.95 16.74 3.92
CA VAL A 95 3.90 17.74 4.12
C VAL A 95 4.48 19.13 4.32
N THR A 96 3.70 20.17 4.02
CA THR A 96 4.04 21.57 4.27
C THR A 96 2.77 22.34 4.65
N CYS A 97 2.89 23.32 5.55
CA CYS A 97 1.87 24.33 5.81
C CYS A 97 2.55 25.66 6.19
N ASP A 98 1.76 26.72 6.28
CA ASP A 98 2.21 28.06 6.63
C ASP A 98 2.87 28.11 8.02
N GLN A 99 2.33 27.36 8.99
CA GLN A 99 2.87 27.29 10.34
C GLN A 99 4.20 26.52 10.44
N LEU A 100 4.56 25.74 9.40
CA LEU A 100 5.90 25.16 9.25
C LEU A 100 6.90 26.15 8.65
N GLN A 101 6.52 27.43 8.47
CA GLN A 101 7.35 28.47 7.85
C GLN A 101 7.79 28.07 6.43
N ASN A 102 6.92 27.36 5.70
CA ASN A 102 7.18 26.79 4.38
C ASN A 102 8.39 25.83 4.32
N ARG A 103 8.79 25.24 5.46
CA ARG A 103 9.78 24.16 5.49
C ARG A 103 9.05 22.81 5.48
N PRO A 104 9.30 21.95 4.46
CA PRO A 104 8.68 20.64 4.43
C PRO A 104 9.07 19.79 5.65
N ALA A 105 8.11 19.04 6.17
CA ALA A 105 8.33 18.00 7.16
C ALA A 105 7.96 16.64 6.56
N VAL A 106 8.62 15.56 6.99
CA VAL A 106 8.21 14.20 6.65
C VAL A 106 7.61 13.58 7.91
N ILE A 107 6.33 13.21 7.84
CA ILE A 107 5.63 12.56 8.95
C ILE A 107 5.76 11.05 8.78
N PRO A 108 6.49 10.35 9.67
CA PRO A 108 6.61 8.90 9.62
C PRO A 108 5.34 8.24 10.15
N VAL A 109 4.79 7.30 9.38
CA VAL A 109 3.71 6.40 9.77
C VAL A 109 4.28 5.00 9.95
N PRO A 110 4.68 4.61 11.18
CA PRO A 110 5.12 3.26 11.46
C PRO A 110 3.93 2.31 11.51
N ILE A 111 3.95 1.28 10.68
CA ILE A 111 2.88 0.26 10.56
C ILE A 111 3.50 -1.09 10.93
N ALA A 112 3.10 -1.63 12.08
CA ALA A 112 3.46 -2.98 12.50
C ALA A 112 2.80 -4.01 11.59
N VAL A 113 3.60 -4.97 11.12
CA VAL A 113 3.21 -6.03 10.17
C VAL A 113 3.83 -7.37 10.58
N GLY A 114 3.53 -8.45 9.85
CA GLY A 114 4.15 -9.76 10.11
C GLY A 114 5.62 -9.87 9.69
N THR A 115 6.21 -11.04 9.91
CA THR A 115 7.49 -11.46 9.30
C THR A 115 7.28 -12.68 8.41
N ALA A 116 8.32 -13.14 7.72
CA ALA A 116 8.27 -14.37 6.93
C ALA A 116 7.96 -15.59 7.81
N GLU A 117 8.53 -15.66 9.01
CA GLU A 117 8.37 -16.77 9.96
C GLU A 117 7.08 -16.66 10.77
N ARG A 118 6.57 -15.43 10.94
CA ARG A 118 5.36 -15.11 11.71
C ARG A 118 4.45 -14.20 10.90
N PRO A 119 3.77 -14.73 9.87
CA PRO A 119 2.80 -13.96 9.09
C PRO A 119 1.65 -13.49 9.99
N ALA A 120 1.27 -12.23 9.89
CA ALA A 120 0.17 -11.64 10.65
C ALA A 120 -1.15 -11.56 9.85
N GLY A 121 -1.20 -12.16 8.65
CA GLY A 121 -2.27 -11.89 7.70
C GLY A 121 -2.31 -10.40 7.31
N LEU A 122 -3.50 -9.85 7.14
CA LEU A 122 -3.72 -8.41 6.92
C LEU A 122 -3.94 -7.62 8.22
N VAL A 123 -3.58 -8.19 9.38
CA VAL A 123 -3.58 -7.47 10.64
C VAL A 123 -2.36 -6.56 10.67
N MET A 124 -2.60 -5.26 10.74
CA MET A 124 -1.55 -4.25 10.90
C MET A 124 -1.97 -3.26 11.99
N ALA A 125 -1.03 -2.48 12.52
CA ALA A 125 -1.33 -1.48 13.54
C ALA A 125 -0.39 -0.28 13.40
N THR A 126 -0.88 0.91 13.76
CA THR A 126 -0.09 2.14 13.81
C THR A 126 -0.48 2.96 15.04
N PHE A 127 0.17 4.10 15.27
CA PHE A 127 -0.16 4.99 16.38
C PHE A 127 -1.30 5.94 16.01
N ASP A 128 -2.19 6.20 16.97
CA ASP A 128 -3.25 7.21 16.81
C ASP A 128 -2.67 8.64 16.71
N ARG A 129 -1.56 8.89 17.40
CA ARG A 129 -0.81 10.16 17.33
C ARG A 129 0.57 9.91 16.73
N LEU A 130 0.79 10.48 15.55
CA LEU A 130 2.05 10.36 14.84
C LEU A 130 3.13 11.27 15.44
N ALA A 131 4.39 10.88 15.27
CA ALA A 131 5.53 11.72 15.61
C ALA A 131 5.73 12.80 14.53
N GLY A 132 6.07 14.02 14.94
CA GLY A 132 6.29 15.13 14.03
C GLY A 132 5.92 16.48 14.66
N PRO A 133 5.98 17.58 13.89
CA PRO A 133 5.55 18.90 14.34
C PRO A 133 4.10 18.87 14.82
N GLU A 134 3.86 19.34 16.04
CA GLU A 134 2.54 19.27 16.68
C GLU A 134 1.46 20.00 15.87
N VAL A 135 1.83 21.10 15.19
CA VAL A 135 0.93 21.84 14.31
C VAL A 135 0.36 21.00 13.16
N VAL A 136 1.07 19.93 12.77
CA VAL A 136 0.56 18.93 11.82
C VAL A 136 -0.12 17.79 12.56
N THR A 137 0.59 17.14 13.49
CA THR A 137 0.15 15.85 14.03
C THR A 137 -1.05 15.96 14.97
N ALA A 138 -1.30 17.11 15.59
CA ALA A 138 -2.48 17.31 16.43
C ALA A 138 -3.81 17.24 15.64
N ARG A 139 -3.77 17.55 14.34
CA ARG A 139 -4.96 17.62 13.49
C ARG A 139 -5.00 16.53 12.43
N TRP A 140 -3.84 16.20 11.85
CA TRP A 140 -3.77 15.40 10.63
C TRP A 140 -3.29 13.96 10.85
N SER A 141 -3.00 13.53 12.09
CA SER A 141 -2.46 12.18 12.35
C SER A 141 -3.36 11.08 11.77
N GLU A 142 -4.67 11.15 12.00
CA GLU A 142 -5.63 10.16 11.51
C GLU A 142 -5.65 10.09 9.98
N ALA A 143 -5.76 11.24 9.31
CA ALA A 143 -5.79 11.30 7.84
C ALA A 143 -4.48 10.82 7.21
N ILE A 144 -3.33 11.21 7.78
CA ILE A 144 -2.00 10.77 7.31
C ILE A 144 -1.83 9.26 7.52
N ALA A 145 -2.26 8.74 8.68
CA ALA A 145 -2.21 7.31 8.97
C ALA A 145 -3.11 6.50 8.03
N ALA A 146 -4.35 6.96 7.80
CA ALA A 146 -5.28 6.33 6.88
C ALA A 146 -4.75 6.30 5.44
N PHE A 147 -4.20 7.42 4.96
CA PHE A 147 -3.59 7.50 3.65
C PHE A 147 -2.41 6.55 3.47
N ALA A 148 -1.49 6.50 4.45
CA ALA A 148 -0.36 5.59 4.43
C ALA A 148 -0.80 4.11 4.47
N TRP A 149 -1.83 3.81 5.26
CA TRP A 149 -2.43 2.47 5.33
C TRP A 149 -3.04 2.04 4.00
N GLU A 150 -3.86 2.90 3.40
CA GLU A 150 -4.50 2.64 2.11
C GLU A 150 -3.46 2.44 1.01
N ALA A 151 -2.41 3.28 0.98
CA ALA A 151 -1.30 3.13 0.06
C ALA A 151 -0.58 1.77 0.20
N LEU A 152 -0.33 1.31 1.43
CA LEU A 152 0.31 0.01 1.67
C LEU A 152 -0.58 -1.16 1.23
N VAL A 153 -1.88 -1.11 1.55
CA VAL A 153 -2.85 -2.14 1.15
C VAL A 153 -2.98 -2.21 -0.37
N HIS A 154 -3.12 -1.07 -1.04
CA HIS A 154 -3.23 -1.03 -2.51
C HIS A 154 -1.93 -1.49 -3.19
N LEU A 155 -0.77 -1.18 -2.62
CA LEU A 155 0.51 -1.70 -3.12
C LEU A 155 0.55 -3.23 -3.03
N ALA A 156 0.13 -3.80 -1.89
CA ALA A 156 0.06 -5.25 -1.72
C ALA A 156 -0.94 -5.92 -2.68
N GLN A 157 -2.06 -5.26 -2.98
CA GLN A 157 -3.02 -5.71 -3.99
C GLN A 157 -2.41 -5.73 -5.40
N GLN A 158 -1.72 -4.65 -5.79
CA GLN A 158 -1.05 -4.57 -7.10
C GLN A 158 0.04 -5.65 -7.24
N LEU A 159 0.85 -5.85 -6.19
CA LEU A 159 1.86 -6.90 -6.15
C LEU A 159 1.25 -8.30 -6.27
N SER A 160 0.19 -8.59 -5.51
CA SER A 160 -0.50 -9.88 -5.58
C SER A 160 -1.10 -10.13 -6.96
N ALA A 161 -1.75 -9.12 -7.54
CA ALA A 161 -2.34 -9.21 -8.88
C ALA A 161 -1.27 -9.45 -9.96
N ALA A 162 -0.07 -8.88 -9.80
CA ALA A 162 1.03 -9.05 -10.74
C ALA A 162 1.67 -10.46 -10.66
N VAL A 163 1.55 -11.16 -9.53
CA VAL A 163 2.10 -12.52 -9.37
C VAL A 163 1.34 -13.54 -10.22
N GLY A 164 0.02 -13.38 -10.37
CA GLY A 164 -0.76 -14.30 -11.18
C GLY A 164 -2.26 -14.25 -10.96
N LYS A 165 -2.92 -15.35 -11.31
CA LYS A 165 -4.38 -15.50 -11.30
C LYS A 165 -4.79 -16.80 -10.61
N ASP A 166 -6.01 -16.82 -10.07
CA ASP A 166 -6.62 -18.01 -9.48
C ASP A 166 -7.19 -18.98 -10.54
N ALA A 167 -7.75 -20.11 -10.08
CA ALA A 167 -8.42 -21.10 -10.94
C ALA A 167 -9.48 -20.51 -11.88
N ALA A 168 -10.17 -19.43 -11.45
CA ALA A 168 -11.20 -18.72 -12.20
C ALA A 168 -10.64 -17.59 -13.10
N GLY A 169 -9.32 -17.43 -13.17
CA GLY A 169 -8.67 -16.39 -13.98
C GLY A 169 -8.70 -15.00 -13.37
N ARG A 170 -9.06 -14.86 -12.09
CA ARG A 170 -9.09 -13.57 -11.38
C ARG A 170 -7.71 -13.27 -10.78
N PRO A 171 -7.27 -12.00 -10.71
CA PRO A 171 -6.01 -11.65 -10.04
C PRO A 171 -5.98 -12.13 -8.58
N LEU A 172 -4.80 -12.55 -8.12
CA LEU A 172 -4.60 -12.93 -6.71
C LEU A 172 -4.76 -11.70 -5.79
N VAL A 173 -5.05 -11.97 -4.52
CA VAL A 173 -5.24 -10.97 -3.46
C VAL A 173 -4.19 -11.13 -2.37
N PRO A 174 -3.86 -10.09 -1.60
CA PRO A 174 -2.92 -10.22 -0.50
C PRO A 174 -3.58 -10.99 0.66
N ALA A 175 -2.94 -12.07 1.08
CA ALA A 175 -3.25 -12.85 2.28
C ALA A 175 -2.56 -12.27 3.52
N ALA A 176 -1.31 -11.83 3.34
CA ALA A 176 -0.50 -11.28 4.40
C ALA A 176 0.44 -10.18 3.91
N ILE A 177 0.73 -9.23 4.79
CA ILE A 177 1.78 -8.22 4.62
C ILE A 177 2.80 -8.42 5.75
N GLY A 178 4.07 -8.37 5.39
CA GLY A 178 5.17 -8.45 6.33
C GLY A 178 6.36 -7.59 5.93
N ALA A 179 7.36 -7.52 6.78
CA ALA A 179 8.57 -6.77 6.48
C ALA A 179 9.82 -7.39 7.12
N GLU A 180 10.92 -7.25 6.38
CA GLU A 180 12.29 -7.51 6.82
C GLU A 180 13.13 -6.26 6.54
N GLN A 181 14.40 -6.28 6.95
CA GLN A 181 15.31 -5.17 6.69
C GLN A 181 15.43 -4.88 5.18
N GLY A 182 14.91 -3.74 4.74
CA GLY A 182 14.95 -3.30 3.35
C GLY A 182 14.08 -4.09 2.37
N VAL A 183 13.18 -4.96 2.87
CA VAL A 183 12.33 -5.81 2.03
C VAL A 183 10.89 -5.79 2.54
N LEU A 184 9.96 -5.47 1.64
CA LEU A 184 8.52 -5.65 1.85
C LEU A 184 8.15 -7.09 1.48
N LEU A 185 7.38 -7.76 2.33
CA LEU A 185 6.86 -9.09 2.09
C LEU A 185 5.37 -9.01 1.80
N VAL A 186 4.92 -9.68 0.73
CA VAL A 186 3.51 -9.81 0.40
C VAL A 186 3.22 -11.26 0.09
N GLN A 187 2.24 -11.86 0.76
CA GLN A 187 1.79 -13.20 0.46
C GLN A 187 0.55 -13.14 -0.44
N PRO A 188 0.62 -13.55 -1.72
CA PRO A 188 -0.54 -13.64 -2.58
C PRO A 188 -1.38 -14.88 -2.24
N MET A 189 -2.69 -14.82 -2.45
CA MET A 189 -3.58 -15.98 -2.38
C MET A 189 -4.69 -15.92 -3.42
N ALA A 190 -5.22 -17.09 -3.76
CA ALA A 190 -6.49 -17.19 -4.45
C ALA A 190 -7.63 -16.77 -3.53
N ARG A 191 -8.64 -16.10 -4.09
CA ARG A 191 -9.83 -15.68 -3.34
C ARG A 191 -10.59 -16.89 -2.81
N HIS A 192 -11.22 -16.75 -1.65
CA HIS A 192 -12.22 -17.70 -1.20
C HIS A 192 -13.47 -17.60 -2.08
N ASP A 193 -14.07 -18.74 -2.37
CA ASP A 193 -15.40 -18.81 -2.98
C ASP A 193 -16.44 -18.87 -1.86
N LEU A 194 -17.13 -17.75 -1.64
CA LEU A 194 -18.19 -17.63 -0.65
C LEU A 194 -19.57 -18.04 -1.20
N SER A 195 -19.66 -18.41 -2.48
CA SER A 195 -20.91 -18.85 -3.12
C SER A 195 -21.23 -20.32 -2.87
N VAL A 196 -20.23 -21.11 -2.44
CA VAL A 196 -20.44 -22.50 -2.04
C VAL A 196 -21.19 -22.50 -0.70
N ARG A 197 -22.48 -22.87 -0.74
CA ARG A 197 -23.28 -23.07 0.48
C ARG A 197 -22.59 -24.10 1.36
N ILE A 198 -22.27 -23.70 2.59
CA ILE A 198 -21.90 -24.65 3.65
C ILE A 198 -23.20 -25.37 4.02
N THR A 199 -23.50 -26.49 3.38
CA THR A 199 -24.46 -27.46 3.91
C THR A 199 -23.85 -28.01 5.21
N ARG A 200 -24.43 -27.58 6.34
CA ARG A 200 -24.24 -28.23 7.64
C ARG A 200 -24.98 -29.55 7.67
#